data_AF-A0AAW1W2Z3-F1
#
_entry.id   AF-A0AAW1W2Z3-F1
#
_cell.length_a   1.000
_cell.length_b   1.000
_cell.length_c   1.000
_cell.angle_alpha   90.00
_cell.angle_beta   90.00
_cell.angle_gamma   90.00
#
_symmetry.space_group_name_H-M   'P 1'
#
loop_
_entity.id
_entity.type
_entity.pdbx_description
1 polymer ?
#
loop_
_entity_poly.entity_id
_entity_poly.type
_entity_poly.pdbx_seq_one_letter_code
_entity_poly.pdbx_strand_id
1 'polypeptide(L)'
;MGTSELKKSDSCEQDDDISQEGSIWLVENLKEMDQRIKQMLKLIKEDGDSLPKNAAAYYHNKPELIEEFQQMYRSLAGCYGHLTKESHIQTPDGKVGLPKSGHQVVGLDVSPSSGGSSPVLSLKNGTDSSSSSPLESESESLNSSPTNYSIPPLNMDFDSQGWERIIELENELFSMKEKLQTREADFEQEKIRVSELQKQIVELETRTSDTANEIGRLLGELEVTTERLKGSDEENAKLKHELSEKVSEGVYEMQGHLEMAQEDIAMLEAQLDSERKHVSELQDRIEKYNTDVVARDLELVELKSAFHEAQEQFSLEKEDLHVHISSLYVNQTILETRLEEWELKYKNLEDEVRQRQTDKLEMEKMHVEQEMVLQGEISRLKVELAERGRHVEAVNKDFDKFKLKYDMLMAEKDELNAKVHNLMANVSCRDDQIREMEGHLRRLHTEHEDLIAGSESARKLVDELKLRVEELQEEVNRQRVVISDGAEEKREAIRQLCFSLDHYRSGYKELCQAFGGHKWRALAAA
;
A
#
# COMPACT_ATOMS: atom_id res chain seq x y z
N MET A 1 26.20 36.35 25.79
CA MET A 1 25.93 36.24 24.35
C MET A 1 24.96 35.07 24.18
N GLY A 2 23.86 35.17 23.44
CA GLY A 2 23.25 36.33 22.79
C GLY A 2 21.75 36.05 22.55
N THR A 3 20.93 37.09 22.48
CA THR A 3 19.47 36.99 22.34
C THR A 3 19.03 36.98 20.88
N SER A 4 18.04 36.15 20.53
CA SER A 4 17.21 36.34 19.33
C SER A 4 15.85 35.66 19.50
N GLU A 5 14.80 36.45 19.67
CA GLU A 5 13.41 36.00 19.54
C GLU A 5 13.03 35.81 18.06
N LEU A 6 12.03 34.99 17.76
CA LEU A 6 11.25 35.08 16.53
C LEU A 6 9.75 34.93 16.84
N LYS A 7 8.94 35.90 16.39
CA LYS A 7 7.47 35.91 16.49
C LYS A 7 6.84 35.56 15.14
N LYS A 8 5.81 34.71 15.15
CA LYS A 8 4.60 34.66 14.29
C LYS A 8 3.99 33.24 14.30
N SER A 9 2.69 33.00 14.17
CA SER A 9 1.52 33.91 14.04
C SER A 9 0.31 33.29 14.78
N ASP A 10 -0.68 34.11 15.14
CA ASP A 10 -2.05 33.64 15.37
C ASP A 10 -2.77 33.37 14.04
N SER A 11 -3.66 32.36 13.98
CA SER A 11 -4.75 32.30 12.98
C SER A 11 -5.88 31.32 13.36
N CYS A 12 -7.01 31.88 13.79
CA CYS A 12 -8.38 31.35 13.68
C CYS A 12 -8.69 29.92 14.19
N GLU A 13 -9.13 29.82 15.45
CA GLU A 13 -10.06 28.77 15.90
C GLU A 13 -11.48 29.14 15.41
N GLN A 14 -12.17 28.25 14.69
CA GLN A 14 -13.65 28.11 14.62
C GLN A 14 -14.06 27.09 13.55
N ASP A 15 -14.11 25.79 13.91
CA ASP A 15 -15.01 24.78 13.32
C ASP A 15 -15.03 23.42 14.09
N ASP A 16 -14.43 23.34 15.30
CA ASP A 16 -14.16 22.06 15.99
C ASP A 16 -15.37 21.38 16.66
N ASP A 17 -16.43 22.11 16.99
CA ASP A 17 -17.45 21.69 17.99
C ASP A 17 -18.29 20.45 17.57
N ILE A 18 -18.25 20.04 16.29
CA ILE A 18 -18.85 18.79 15.79
C ILE A 18 -17.79 17.69 15.55
N SER A 19 -16.54 18.07 15.30
CA SER A 19 -15.40 17.14 15.20
C SER A 19 -15.00 16.59 16.58
N GLN A 20 -15.21 17.39 17.64
CA GLN A 20 -14.67 17.13 18.97
C GLN A 20 -15.30 15.90 19.66
N GLU A 21 -16.61 15.65 19.54
CA GLU A 21 -17.22 14.43 20.10
C GLU A 21 -16.73 13.16 19.39
N GLY A 22 -16.62 13.17 18.05
CA GLY A 22 -16.07 12.06 17.28
C GLY A 22 -14.59 11.80 17.60
N SER A 23 -13.81 12.86 17.80
CA SER A 23 -12.41 12.80 18.22
C SER A 23 -12.26 12.23 19.64
N ILE A 24 -13.08 12.68 20.60
CA ILE A 24 -13.09 12.16 21.98
C ILE A 24 -13.45 10.67 21.99
N TRP A 25 -14.48 10.24 21.24
CA TRP A 25 -14.84 8.83 21.14
C TRP A 25 -13.71 7.99 20.53
N LEU A 26 -13.07 8.48 19.47
CA LEU A 26 -11.94 7.79 18.83
C LEU A 26 -10.74 7.67 19.79
N VAL A 27 -10.41 8.73 20.53
CA VAL A 27 -9.30 8.75 21.50
C VAL A 27 -9.56 7.80 22.66
N GLU A 28 -10.76 7.80 23.25
CA GLU A 28 -11.09 6.92 24.38
C GLU A 28 -11.17 5.43 23.95
N ASN A 29 -11.63 5.15 22.72
CA ASN A 29 -11.65 3.81 22.13
C ASN A 29 -10.22 3.30 21.80
N LEU A 30 -9.36 4.14 21.22
CA LEU A 30 -7.94 3.82 20.99
C LEU A 30 -7.18 3.55 22.31
N LYS A 31 -7.51 4.30 23.36
CA LYS A 31 -6.98 4.14 24.72
C LYS A 31 -7.47 2.85 25.40
N GLU A 32 -8.74 2.46 25.22
CA GLU A 32 -9.22 1.16 25.68
C GLU A 32 -8.51 0.02 24.91
N MET A 33 -8.36 0.15 23.59
CA MET A 33 -7.64 -0.82 22.75
C MET A 33 -6.19 -1.00 23.21
N ASP A 34 -5.45 0.08 23.45
CA ASP A 34 -4.10 0.06 24.02
C ASP A 34 -4.05 -0.62 25.39
N GLN A 35 -5.02 -0.33 26.29
CA GLN A 35 -5.11 -0.96 27.60
C GLN A 35 -5.38 -2.48 27.49
N ARG A 36 -6.21 -2.92 26.54
CA ARG A 36 -6.48 -4.34 26.26
C ARG A 36 -5.27 -5.05 25.63
N ILE A 37 -4.55 -4.39 24.72
CA ILE A 37 -3.28 -4.88 24.15
C ILE A 37 -2.23 -5.04 25.26
N LYS A 38 -2.15 -4.10 26.21
CA LYS A 38 -1.26 -4.22 27.39
C LYS A 38 -1.64 -5.37 28.31
N GLN A 39 -2.92 -5.68 28.49
CA GLN A 39 -3.37 -6.87 29.21
C GLN A 39 -3.00 -8.17 28.47
N MET A 40 -3.20 -8.24 27.15
CA MET A 40 -2.79 -9.37 26.33
C MET A 40 -1.27 -9.61 26.36
N LEU A 41 -0.47 -8.55 26.23
CA LEU A 41 0.99 -8.61 26.35
C LEU A 41 1.44 -9.01 27.77
N LYS A 42 0.70 -8.63 28.81
CA LYS A 42 0.99 -9.05 30.19
C LYS A 42 0.79 -10.55 30.38
N LEU A 43 -0.32 -11.11 29.88
CA LEU A 43 -0.57 -12.56 29.89
C LEU A 43 0.55 -13.32 29.15
N ILE A 44 0.90 -12.89 27.94
CA ILE A 44 1.99 -13.49 27.14
C ILE A 44 3.35 -13.40 27.85
N LYS A 45 3.57 -12.39 28.70
CA LYS A 45 4.84 -12.18 29.40
C LYS A 45 4.95 -12.87 30.76
N GLU A 46 3.84 -13.11 31.46
CA GLU A 46 3.84 -13.84 32.75
C GLU A 46 4.06 -15.36 32.57
N ASP A 47 3.71 -15.92 31.41
CA ASP A 47 4.01 -17.32 31.06
C ASP A 47 5.50 -17.59 30.77
N GLY A 48 6.33 -16.55 30.61
CA GLY A 48 7.77 -16.71 30.35
C GLY A 48 8.56 -17.34 31.51
N ASP A 49 8.13 -17.06 32.75
CA ASP A 49 8.77 -17.53 33.98
C ASP A 49 7.89 -18.50 34.81
N SER A 50 6.64 -18.78 34.41
CA SER A 50 5.68 -19.50 35.28
C SER A 50 4.73 -20.52 34.61
N LEU A 51 5.17 -21.78 34.52
CA LEU A 51 4.34 -22.94 34.21
C LEU A 51 4.62 -24.09 35.19
N PRO A 52 3.72 -25.08 35.40
CA PRO A 52 2.47 -25.34 34.68
C PRO A 52 1.26 -25.61 35.62
N LYS A 53 0.68 -24.58 36.27
CA LYS A 53 -0.50 -24.77 37.16
C LYS A 53 -1.82 -24.18 36.66
N ASN A 54 -1.80 -23.18 35.78
CA ASN A 54 -3.01 -22.52 35.25
C ASN A 54 -3.27 -22.75 33.75
N ALA A 55 -2.64 -23.75 33.13
CA ALA A 55 -2.76 -24.01 31.69
C ALA A 55 -4.21 -24.16 31.19
N ALA A 56 -5.12 -24.70 32.02
CA ALA A 56 -6.54 -24.79 31.69
C ALA A 56 -7.22 -23.42 31.51
N ALA A 57 -6.85 -22.42 32.32
CA ALA A 57 -7.36 -21.05 32.18
C ALA A 57 -6.73 -20.33 30.99
N TYR A 58 -5.45 -20.60 30.68
CA TYR A 58 -4.78 -20.04 29.51
C TYR A 58 -5.52 -20.37 28.21
N TYR A 59 -5.88 -21.64 28.00
CA TYR A 59 -6.60 -22.07 26.80
C TYR A 59 -8.08 -21.64 26.76
N HIS A 60 -8.69 -21.28 27.89
CA HIS A 60 -10.08 -20.83 27.93
C HIS A 60 -10.22 -19.31 27.74
N ASN A 61 -9.37 -18.51 28.40
CA ASN A 61 -9.46 -17.06 28.38
C ASN A 61 -8.87 -16.44 27.09
N LYS A 62 -7.94 -17.14 26.43
CA LYS A 62 -7.29 -16.69 25.19
C LYS A 62 -8.24 -16.54 23.99
N PRO A 63 -9.14 -17.49 23.66
CA PRO A 63 -10.11 -17.28 22.59
C PRO A 63 -11.08 -16.13 22.90
N GLU A 64 -11.60 -16.05 24.13
CA GLU A 64 -12.53 -14.98 24.55
C GLU A 64 -11.91 -13.58 24.39
N LEU A 65 -10.69 -13.37 24.86
CA LEU A 65 -9.99 -12.07 24.73
C LEU A 65 -9.65 -11.71 23.27
N ILE A 66 -9.37 -12.71 22.42
CA ILE A 66 -9.14 -12.51 20.98
C ILE A 66 -10.46 -12.17 20.26
N GLU A 67 -11.57 -12.82 20.62
CA GLU A 67 -12.88 -12.57 20.04
C GLU A 67 -13.40 -11.18 20.41
N GLU A 68 -13.25 -10.75 21.67
CA GLU A 68 -13.56 -9.37 22.07
C GLU A 68 -12.67 -8.34 21.36
N PHE A 69 -11.36 -8.61 21.19
CA PHE A 69 -10.47 -7.72 20.45
C PHE A 69 -10.88 -7.60 18.97
N GLN A 70 -11.18 -8.72 18.30
CA GLN A 70 -11.71 -8.70 16.93
C GLN A 70 -13.07 -8.01 16.83
N GLN A 71 -13.90 -8.11 17.87
CA GLN A 71 -15.21 -7.45 17.90
C GLN A 71 -15.10 -5.94 18.07
N MET A 72 -14.20 -5.45 18.94
CA MET A 72 -13.89 -4.01 19.03
C MET A 72 -13.28 -3.48 17.72
N TYR A 73 -12.38 -4.24 17.09
CA TYR A 73 -11.82 -3.89 15.78
C TYR A 73 -12.90 -3.82 14.69
N ARG A 74 -13.86 -4.76 14.67
CA ARG A 74 -15.04 -4.70 13.78
C ARG A 74 -15.91 -3.47 14.05
N SER A 75 -16.17 -3.12 15.31
CA SER A 75 -16.92 -1.91 15.67
C SER A 75 -16.20 -0.63 15.19
N LEU A 76 -14.88 -0.53 15.40
CA LEU A 76 -14.09 0.62 14.97
C LEU A 76 -14.06 0.76 13.44
N ALA A 77 -13.85 -0.35 12.71
CA ALA A 77 -13.91 -0.37 11.25
C ALA A 77 -15.31 -0.01 10.72
N GLY A 78 -16.37 -0.45 11.41
CA GLY A 78 -17.75 -0.04 11.15
C GLY A 78 -17.93 1.47 11.26
N CYS A 79 -17.53 2.08 12.38
CA CYS A 79 -17.63 3.53 12.60
C CYS A 79 -16.82 4.34 11.56
N TYR A 80 -15.63 3.87 11.16
CA TYR A 80 -14.86 4.49 10.07
C TYR A 80 -15.60 4.45 8.72
N GLY A 81 -16.31 3.35 8.45
CA GLY A 81 -17.21 3.18 7.30
C GLY A 81 -18.49 4.02 7.36
N HIS A 82 -18.81 4.61 8.51
CA HIS A 82 -19.85 5.63 8.65
C HIS A 82 -19.30 7.04 8.41
N LEU A 83 -18.20 7.45 9.06
CA LEU A 83 -17.59 8.77 8.86
C LEU A 83 -17.31 9.08 7.37
N THR A 84 -16.79 8.10 6.63
CA THR A 84 -16.51 8.19 5.18
C THR A 84 -17.77 8.26 4.29
N LYS A 85 -18.97 8.05 4.84
CA LYS A 85 -20.27 8.20 4.16
C LYS A 85 -20.99 9.48 4.58
N GLU A 86 -20.88 9.88 5.85
CA GLU A 86 -21.29 11.21 6.32
C GLU A 86 -20.59 12.33 5.51
N SER A 87 -19.31 12.15 5.17
CA SER A 87 -18.50 13.11 4.41
C SER A 87 -18.92 13.33 2.94
N HIS A 88 -20.09 12.83 2.51
CA HIS A 88 -20.64 13.07 1.17
C HIS A 88 -22.05 13.68 1.18
N ILE A 89 -22.53 14.20 2.33
CA ILE A 89 -23.88 14.79 2.46
C ILE A 89 -23.83 16.22 3.03
N GLN A 90 -23.29 17.18 2.26
CA GLN A 90 -23.90 18.49 1.93
C GLN A 90 -22.91 19.56 1.43
N THR A 91 -23.23 20.18 0.30
CA THR A 91 -23.18 21.65 0.14
C THR A 91 -24.25 22.06 -0.91
N PRO A 92 -24.98 23.19 -0.79
CA PRO A 92 -26.28 23.35 -1.46
C PRO A 92 -26.44 24.55 -2.42
N ASP A 93 -27.65 24.65 -3.01
CA ASP A 93 -28.21 25.72 -3.86
C ASP A 93 -27.62 25.85 -5.28
N GLY A 94 -28.34 26.27 -6.33
CA GLY A 94 -29.75 26.66 -6.53
C GLY A 94 -29.93 27.27 -7.95
N LYS A 95 -31.10 27.44 -8.57
CA LYS A 95 -32.52 27.18 -8.22
C LYS A 95 -33.41 27.31 -9.51
N VAL A 96 -34.59 26.65 -9.52
CA VAL A 96 -35.81 26.97 -10.31
C VAL A 96 -35.78 26.83 -11.86
N GLY A 97 -36.79 26.18 -12.47
CA GLY A 97 -36.90 26.11 -13.94
C GLY A 97 -38.01 25.24 -14.60
N LEU A 98 -39.17 25.01 -13.97
CA LEU A 98 -40.33 24.32 -14.59
C LEU A 98 -41.44 25.37 -14.90
N PRO A 99 -42.35 25.21 -15.90
CA PRO A 99 -42.54 24.09 -16.83
C PRO A 99 -42.66 24.47 -18.34
N LYS A 100 -42.72 23.45 -19.20
CA LYS A 100 -43.49 23.44 -20.46
C LYS A 100 -44.31 22.15 -20.47
N SER A 101 -45.64 22.13 -20.50
CA SER A 101 -46.58 22.80 -21.43
C SER A 101 -46.37 22.38 -22.88
N GLY A 102 -47.04 21.28 -23.25
CA GLY A 102 -47.56 21.16 -24.61
C GLY A 102 -48.84 22.00 -24.74
N HIS A 103 -49.09 22.52 -25.93
CA HIS A 103 -50.31 23.26 -26.27
C HIS A 103 -51.01 22.59 -27.45
N GLN A 104 -52.34 22.51 -27.38
CA GLN A 104 -53.22 22.07 -28.47
C GLN A 104 -54.52 22.87 -28.37
N VAL A 105 -55.07 23.31 -29.51
CA VAL A 105 -56.31 24.12 -29.63
C VAL A 105 -56.09 25.55 -29.05
N VAL A 106 -56.47 26.66 -29.67
CA VAL A 106 -57.66 26.99 -30.48
C VAL A 106 -57.29 27.67 -31.80
N GLY A 107 -58.02 27.35 -32.86
CA GLY A 107 -58.22 28.22 -34.03
C GLY A 107 -59.66 28.03 -34.51
N LEU A 108 -60.45 29.10 -34.58
CA LEU A 108 -61.88 29.02 -34.89
C LEU A 108 -62.34 30.15 -35.84
N ASP A 109 -62.97 29.69 -36.93
CA ASP A 109 -64.11 30.29 -37.63
C ASP A 109 -63.89 31.32 -38.77
N VAL A 110 -64.95 31.41 -39.60
CA VAL A 110 -65.28 32.38 -40.65
C VAL A 110 -64.64 32.21 -42.05
N SER A 111 -65.38 31.48 -42.89
CA SER A 111 -65.38 31.43 -44.38
C SER A 111 -65.99 32.74 -44.99
N PRO A 112 -66.22 32.91 -46.33
CA PRO A 112 -66.09 31.97 -47.46
C PRO A 112 -65.51 32.55 -48.78
N SER A 113 -65.54 31.74 -49.86
CA SER A 113 -65.52 32.20 -51.26
C SER A 113 -66.85 31.85 -51.97
N SER A 114 -67.08 32.41 -53.15
CA SER A 114 -68.39 32.51 -53.84
C SER A 114 -68.52 31.64 -55.11
N GLY A 115 -69.75 31.45 -55.61
CA GLY A 115 -70.04 30.95 -56.96
C GLY A 115 -71.53 30.65 -57.23
N GLY A 116 -72.12 31.21 -58.31
CA GLY A 116 -73.49 30.88 -58.73
C GLY A 116 -74.23 31.83 -59.71
N SER A 117 -73.87 31.79 -61.01
CA SER A 117 -74.65 32.06 -62.25
C SER A 117 -75.92 32.95 -62.34
N SER A 118 -75.90 33.93 -63.29
CA SER A 118 -76.78 34.26 -64.47
C SER A 118 -78.30 33.88 -64.52
N PRO A 119 -79.21 34.41 -65.43
CA PRO A 119 -78.98 35.00 -66.79
C PRO A 119 -80.02 36.02 -67.46
N VAL A 120 -79.75 36.46 -68.73
CA VAL A 120 -80.66 36.54 -69.94
C VAL A 120 -81.60 37.76 -70.38
N LEU A 121 -81.34 38.29 -71.61
CA LEU A 121 -82.17 38.82 -72.79
C LEU A 121 -83.15 40.07 -72.88
N SER A 122 -82.79 41.04 -73.76
CA SER A 122 -83.38 41.51 -75.09
C SER A 122 -84.77 42.21 -75.41
N LEU A 123 -84.70 43.46 -75.96
CA LEU A 123 -85.20 44.06 -77.26
C LEU A 123 -86.68 44.50 -77.66
N LYS A 124 -86.81 45.65 -78.41
CA LYS A 124 -87.92 46.18 -79.32
C LYS A 124 -87.44 47.44 -80.16
N ASN A 125 -88.07 48.20 -81.10
CA ASN A 125 -89.31 48.34 -81.98
C ASN A 125 -89.00 49.45 -83.10
N GLY A 126 -89.75 49.92 -84.14
CA GLY A 126 -90.97 49.57 -84.95
C GLY A 126 -91.63 50.77 -85.75
N THR A 127 -92.42 50.50 -86.83
CA THR A 127 -93.58 51.27 -87.50
C THR A 127 -93.48 52.53 -88.45
N ASP A 128 -94.13 52.43 -89.65
CA ASP A 128 -95.19 53.27 -90.38
C ASP A 128 -95.06 54.63 -91.22
N SER A 129 -95.50 54.60 -92.51
CA SER A 129 -96.54 55.41 -93.30
C SER A 129 -96.47 56.91 -93.85
N SER A 130 -97.27 57.21 -94.93
CA SER A 130 -97.81 58.55 -95.50
C SER A 130 -96.97 59.38 -96.55
N SER A 131 -97.38 60.43 -97.36
CA SER A 131 -98.60 61.11 -98.00
C SER A 131 -98.15 62.37 -98.86
N SER A 132 -98.81 63.17 -99.77
CA SER A 132 -100.04 63.27 -100.67
C SER A 132 -100.03 64.58 -101.58
N SER A 133 -101.13 64.97 -102.32
CA SER A 133 -101.59 66.39 -102.71
C SER A 133 -101.77 66.86 -104.23
N PRO A 134 -101.97 68.16 -104.67
CA PRO A 134 -103.29 68.82 -105.02
C PRO A 134 -103.45 69.67 -106.37
N LEU A 135 -104.46 70.62 -106.46
CA LEU A 135 -105.02 71.39 -107.66
C LEU A 135 -104.72 72.95 -107.65
N GLU A 136 -105.28 73.97 -108.37
CA GLU A 136 -106.58 74.47 -109.03
C GLU A 136 -106.27 75.71 -110.00
N SER A 137 -107.08 76.60 -110.68
CA SER A 137 -108.45 76.89 -111.30
C SER A 137 -108.38 78.32 -112.00
N GLU A 138 -109.24 79.05 -112.79
CA GLU A 138 -110.66 79.16 -113.33
C GLU A 138 -110.69 79.53 -114.89
N SER A 139 -111.42 80.44 -115.61
CA SER A 139 -112.47 81.54 -115.49
C SER A 139 -113.24 81.89 -116.84
N GLU A 140 -113.95 83.06 -117.05
CA GLU A 140 -114.93 83.35 -118.19
C GLU A 140 -115.20 84.86 -118.58
N SER A 141 -115.89 85.19 -119.73
CA SER A 141 -116.85 86.33 -120.07
C SER A 141 -116.67 87.15 -121.40
N LEU A 142 -117.65 87.77 -122.14
CA LEU A 142 -119.13 87.63 -122.38
C LEU A 142 -119.72 88.52 -123.57
N ASN A 143 -120.93 88.19 -124.11
CA ASN A 143 -122.01 89.04 -124.75
C ASN A 143 -122.18 89.38 -126.30
N SER A 144 -123.07 88.62 -127.00
CA SER A 144 -124.38 89.00 -127.68
C SER A 144 -124.64 90.02 -128.86
N SER A 145 -125.13 89.50 -130.03
CA SER A 145 -126.33 89.82 -130.91
C SER A 145 -126.77 91.29 -131.33
N PRO A 146 -127.79 91.59 -132.23
CA PRO A 146 -128.79 90.78 -133.01
C PRO A 146 -129.24 91.22 -134.49
N THR A 147 -129.99 90.33 -135.19
CA THR A 147 -131.12 90.51 -136.21
C THR A 147 -131.00 90.98 -137.71
N ASN A 148 -131.47 90.09 -138.63
CA ASN A 148 -132.35 90.16 -139.86
C ASN A 148 -132.41 91.33 -140.90
N TYR A 149 -132.52 91.01 -142.23
CA TYR A 149 -133.76 91.01 -143.08
C TYR A 149 -133.50 90.73 -144.61
N SER A 150 -134.53 90.74 -145.50
CA SER A 150 -134.50 90.16 -146.88
C SER A 150 -135.39 90.86 -147.97
N ILE A 151 -135.01 90.83 -149.27
CA ILE A 151 -135.86 90.91 -150.53
C ILE A 151 -136.56 92.30 -150.81
N PRO A 152 -137.10 92.73 -152.00
CA PRO A 152 -137.25 92.21 -153.40
C PRO A 152 -136.47 93.09 -154.48
N PRO A 153 -136.85 93.39 -155.78
CA PRO A 153 -137.89 92.93 -156.75
C PRO A 153 -137.40 92.67 -158.24
N LEU A 154 -138.32 92.74 -159.24
CA LEU A 154 -138.26 92.28 -160.66
C LEU A 154 -138.38 93.41 -161.74
N ASN A 155 -138.21 93.03 -163.03
CA ASN A 155 -138.56 93.72 -164.32
C ASN A 155 -137.59 94.85 -164.80
N MET A 156 -137.30 95.13 -166.09
CA MET A 156 -137.91 94.94 -167.45
C MET A 156 -138.87 96.08 -167.90
N ASP A 157 -138.86 96.63 -169.13
CA ASP A 157 -138.04 96.37 -170.35
C ASP A 157 -138.08 97.52 -171.41
N PHE A 158 -137.27 97.42 -172.50
CA PHE A 158 -137.33 98.18 -173.79
C PHE A 158 -137.04 99.72 -173.76
N ASP A 159 -136.70 100.49 -174.83
CA ASP A 159 -136.43 100.31 -176.30
C ASP A 159 -135.52 101.48 -176.82
N SER A 160 -135.04 101.53 -178.08
CA SER A 160 -134.48 102.78 -178.69
C SER A 160 -134.42 102.93 -180.23
N GLN A 161 -135.09 103.97 -180.75
CA GLN A 161 -134.54 104.87 -181.78
C GLN A 161 -135.04 106.31 -181.53
N GLY A 162 -134.13 107.29 -181.48
CA GLY A 162 -134.40 108.67 -181.05
C GLY A 162 -134.38 108.85 -179.52
N TRP A 163 -133.94 109.96 -178.93
CA TRP A 163 -133.67 111.30 -179.49
C TRP A 163 -132.38 111.94 -178.96
N GLU A 164 -131.78 112.83 -179.76
CA GLU A 164 -130.54 113.56 -179.44
C GLU A 164 -130.74 114.68 -178.39
N ARG A 165 -130.62 114.38 -177.09
CA ARG A 165 -130.19 115.39 -176.09
C ARG A 165 -129.73 114.86 -174.72
N ILE A 166 -130.29 113.74 -174.24
CA ILE A 166 -130.25 113.42 -172.79
C ILE A 166 -128.90 112.84 -172.32
N ILE A 167 -128.24 112.06 -173.17
CA ILE A 167 -127.02 111.29 -172.84
C ILE A 167 -125.83 112.16 -172.37
N GLU A 168 -125.74 113.42 -172.82
CA GLU A 168 -124.60 114.30 -172.46
C GLU A 168 -124.54 114.59 -170.94
N LEU A 169 -125.68 114.68 -170.25
CA LEU A 169 -125.73 114.96 -168.80
C LEU A 169 -125.45 113.72 -167.94
N GLU A 170 -125.60 112.52 -168.48
CA GLU A 170 -125.28 111.28 -167.75
C GLU A 170 -123.76 111.06 -167.67
N ASN A 171 -123.00 111.55 -168.65
CA ASN A 171 -121.53 111.44 -168.69
C ASN A 171 -120.82 112.24 -167.58
N GLU A 172 -121.33 113.42 -167.16
CA GLU A 172 -120.72 114.15 -166.05
C GLU A 172 -120.97 113.46 -164.70
N LEU A 173 -122.17 112.88 -164.52
CA LEU A 173 -122.52 112.11 -163.31
C LEU A 173 -121.66 110.84 -163.21
N PHE A 174 -121.32 110.22 -164.34
CA PHE A 174 -120.39 109.09 -164.42
C PHE A 174 -118.98 109.44 -163.88
N SER A 175 -118.45 110.63 -164.19
CA SER A 175 -117.12 111.08 -163.70
C SER A 175 -117.03 111.19 -162.17
N MET A 176 -118.16 111.44 -161.49
CA MET A 176 -118.19 111.47 -160.02
C MET A 176 -118.24 110.07 -159.40
N LYS A 177 -118.81 109.09 -160.12
CA LYS A 177 -118.89 107.68 -159.71
C LYS A 177 -117.53 106.98 -159.73
N GLU A 178 -116.72 107.23 -160.76
CA GLU A 178 -115.37 106.67 -160.95
C GLU A 178 -114.41 107.00 -159.78
N LYS A 179 -114.50 108.23 -159.24
CA LYS A 179 -113.71 108.70 -158.09
C LYS A 179 -114.11 108.08 -156.75
N LEU A 180 -115.32 107.53 -156.66
CA LEU A 180 -115.77 106.79 -155.48
C LEU A 180 -115.23 105.35 -155.53
N GLN A 181 -115.28 104.74 -156.70
CA GLN A 181 -114.79 103.38 -156.96
C GLN A 181 -113.27 103.22 -156.74
N THR A 182 -112.47 104.26 -157.01
CA THR A 182 -111.03 104.25 -156.70
C THR A 182 -110.74 104.23 -155.20
N ARG A 183 -111.50 104.98 -154.39
CA ARG A 183 -111.34 105.02 -152.92
C ARG A 183 -111.79 103.73 -152.23
N GLU A 184 -112.69 102.98 -152.85
CA GLU A 184 -113.18 101.69 -152.34
C GLU A 184 -112.13 100.57 -152.51
N ALA A 185 -111.26 100.67 -153.52
CA ALA A 185 -110.15 99.75 -153.72
C ALA A 185 -109.02 99.91 -152.67
N ASP A 186 -108.69 101.15 -152.28
CA ASP A 186 -107.63 101.43 -151.30
C ASP A 186 -107.92 100.78 -149.93
N PHE A 187 -109.19 100.78 -149.50
CA PHE A 187 -109.59 100.26 -148.18
C PHE A 187 -109.41 98.74 -148.07
N GLU A 188 -109.76 98.00 -149.13
CA GLU A 188 -109.66 96.54 -149.15
C GLU A 188 -108.19 96.07 -149.27
N GLN A 189 -107.28 96.91 -149.78
CA GLN A 189 -105.84 96.62 -149.76
C GLN A 189 -105.22 96.74 -148.36
N GLU A 190 -105.69 97.67 -147.52
CA GLU A 190 -105.17 97.83 -146.15
C GLU A 190 -105.60 96.68 -145.22
N LYS A 191 -106.83 96.18 -145.42
CA LYS A 191 -107.38 95.00 -144.75
C LYS A 191 -106.49 93.76 -144.89
N ILE A 192 -105.84 93.59 -146.05
CA ILE A 192 -104.89 92.49 -146.30
C ILE A 192 -103.62 92.61 -145.44
N ARG A 193 -103.12 93.84 -145.18
CA ARG A 193 -101.93 94.07 -144.33
C ARG A 193 -102.17 93.65 -142.88
N VAL A 194 -103.38 93.88 -142.36
CA VAL A 194 -103.76 93.52 -140.98
C VAL A 194 -103.69 92.01 -140.77
N SER A 195 -104.18 91.22 -141.72
CA SER A 195 -104.17 89.75 -141.63
C SER A 195 -102.76 89.14 -141.64
N GLU A 196 -101.82 89.72 -142.38
CA GLU A 196 -100.42 89.23 -142.41
C GLU A 196 -99.71 89.47 -141.07
N LEU A 197 -99.94 90.62 -140.43
CA LEU A 197 -99.35 90.95 -139.12
C LEU A 197 -99.90 90.06 -137.99
N GLN A 198 -101.19 89.72 -137.99
CA GLN A 198 -101.76 88.81 -137.00
C GLN A 198 -101.11 87.42 -137.05
N LYS A 199 -100.69 86.96 -138.23
CA LYS A 199 -100.06 85.65 -138.41
C LYS A 199 -98.66 85.56 -137.79
N GLN A 200 -97.88 86.64 -137.85
CA GLN A 200 -96.51 86.68 -137.30
C GLN A 200 -96.48 86.70 -135.76
N ILE A 201 -97.53 87.21 -135.11
CA ILE A 201 -97.64 87.23 -133.64
C ILE A 201 -97.76 85.80 -133.10
N VAL A 202 -98.67 84.99 -133.65
CA VAL A 202 -98.92 83.60 -133.22
C VAL A 202 -97.66 82.72 -133.39
N GLU A 203 -96.85 82.95 -134.42
CA GLU A 203 -95.61 82.21 -134.65
C GLU A 203 -94.53 82.52 -133.59
N LEU A 204 -94.49 83.73 -133.04
CA LEU A 204 -93.57 84.11 -131.97
C LEU A 204 -94.00 83.58 -130.60
N GLU A 205 -95.31 83.54 -130.32
CA GLU A 205 -95.85 83.03 -129.05
C GLU A 205 -95.51 81.54 -128.84
N THR A 206 -95.65 80.71 -129.88
CA THR A 206 -95.33 79.27 -129.80
C THR A 206 -93.86 79.03 -129.46
N ARG A 207 -92.92 79.68 -130.17
CA ARG A 207 -91.48 79.60 -129.89
C ARG A 207 -91.10 80.06 -128.48
N THR A 208 -91.85 80.98 -127.90
CA THR A 208 -91.60 81.46 -126.53
C THR A 208 -92.00 80.41 -125.49
N SER A 209 -93.13 79.72 -125.72
CA SER A 209 -93.59 78.60 -124.88
C SER A 209 -92.59 77.44 -124.85
N ASP A 210 -92.09 77.01 -126.01
CA ASP A 210 -91.12 75.91 -126.10
C ASP A 210 -89.84 76.19 -125.28
N THR A 211 -89.33 77.43 -125.31
CA THR A 211 -88.14 77.81 -124.53
C THR A 211 -88.37 77.83 -123.02
N ALA A 212 -89.60 78.06 -122.55
CA ALA A 212 -89.91 78.04 -121.12
C ALA A 212 -89.91 76.60 -120.56
N ASN A 213 -90.41 75.64 -121.34
CA ASN A 213 -90.51 74.24 -120.92
C ASN A 213 -89.14 73.57 -120.69
N GLU A 214 -88.16 73.83 -121.57
CA GLU A 214 -86.81 73.26 -121.43
C GLU A 214 -86.04 73.84 -120.23
N ILE A 215 -86.27 75.11 -119.87
CA ILE A 215 -85.71 75.72 -118.66
C ILE A 215 -86.25 75.03 -117.40
N GLY A 216 -87.54 74.72 -117.36
CA GLY A 216 -88.16 74.00 -116.24
C GLY A 216 -87.56 72.61 -116.01
N ARG A 217 -87.26 71.88 -117.11
CA ARG A 217 -86.64 70.54 -117.03
C ARG A 217 -85.25 70.56 -116.39
N LEU A 218 -84.39 71.48 -116.82
CA LEU A 218 -83.01 71.59 -116.33
C LEU A 218 -82.92 72.00 -114.85
N LEU A 219 -83.89 72.78 -114.34
CA LEU A 219 -83.95 73.12 -112.91
C LEU A 219 -84.30 71.89 -112.05
N GLY A 220 -85.26 71.07 -112.47
CA GLY A 220 -85.62 69.83 -111.77
C GLY A 220 -84.50 68.79 -111.74
N GLU A 221 -83.73 68.67 -112.82
CA GLU A 221 -82.53 67.82 -112.85
C GLU A 221 -81.44 68.31 -111.88
N LEU A 222 -81.27 69.63 -111.74
CA LEU A 222 -80.30 70.20 -110.80
C LEU A 222 -80.68 69.90 -109.34
N GLU A 223 -81.94 70.10 -108.96
CA GLU A 223 -82.42 69.95 -107.58
C GLU A 223 -82.28 68.50 -107.07
N VAL A 224 -82.57 67.51 -107.92
CA VAL A 224 -82.34 66.08 -107.63
C VAL A 224 -80.86 65.75 -107.40
N THR A 225 -79.93 66.44 -108.08
CA THR A 225 -78.48 66.22 -107.82
C THR A 225 -78.03 66.81 -106.49
N THR A 226 -78.57 67.95 -106.06
CA THR A 226 -78.26 68.56 -104.76
C THR A 226 -78.78 67.74 -103.58
N GLU A 227 -80.02 67.23 -103.66
CA GLU A 227 -80.59 66.40 -102.59
C GLU A 227 -79.78 65.09 -102.41
N ARG A 228 -79.36 64.48 -103.54
CA ARG A 228 -78.55 63.25 -103.53
C ARG A 228 -77.14 63.46 -102.99
N LEU A 229 -76.52 64.63 -103.22
CA LEU A 229 -75.20 64.96 -102.66
C LEU A 229 -75.28 65.04 -101.13
N LYS A 230 -76.24 65.81 -100.62
CA LYS A 230 -76.49 66.02 -99.19
C LYS A 230 -76.72 64.69 -98.44
N GLY A 231 -77.50 63.77 -99.01
CA GLY A 231 -77.67 62.43 -98.42
C GLY A 231 -76.35 61.65 -98.27
N SER A 232 -75.43 61.78 -99.23
CA SER A 232 -74.10 61.14 -99.16
C SER A 232 -73.13 61.82 -98.18
N ASP A 233 -73.30 63.12 -97.92
CA ASP A 233 -72.55 63.84 -96.88
C ASP A 233 -73.05 63.44 -95.47
N GLU A 234 -74.37 63.29 -95.30
CA GLU A 234 -75.00 62.81 -94.05
C GLU A 234 -74.61 61.34 -93.74
N GLU A 235 -74.46 60.49 -94.77
CA GLU A 235 -73.94 59.12 -94.63
C GLU A 235 -72.44 59.11 -94.27
N ASN A 236 -71.62 59.93 -94.93
CA ASN A 236 -70.20 60.10 -94.57
C ASN A 236 -69.99 60.60 -93.14
N ALA A 237 -70.89 61.46 -92.64
CA ALA A 237 -70.84 61.93 -91.25
C ALA A 237 -71.09 60.80 -90.25
N LYS A 238 -72.06 59.92 -90.52
CA LYS A 238 -72.34 58.73 -89.68
C LYS A 238 -71.15 57.76 -89.66
N LEU A 239 -70.63 57.39 -90.82
CA LEU A 239 -69.51 56.45 -90.93
C LEU A 239 -68.24 56.98 -90.22
N LYS A 240 -68.00 58.30 -90.25
CA LYS A 240 -66.92 58.93 -89.47
C LYS A 240 -67.15 58.89 -87.97
N HIS A 241 -68.39 59.08 -87.49
CA HIS A 241 -68.72 58.95 -86.07
C HIS A 241 -68.51 57.52 -85.59
N GLU A 242 -69.11 56.54 -86.28
CA GLU A 242 -69.01 55.12 -85.92
C GLU A 242 -67.57 54.61 -85.95
N LEU A 243 -66.77 55.04 -86.93
CA LEU A 243 -65.33 54.74 -86.97
C LEU A 243 -64.57 55.39 -85.80
N SER A 244 -64.87 56.65 -85.47
CA SER A 244 -64.24 57.34 -84.34
C SER A 244 -64.61 56.72 -82.98
N GLU A 245 -65.84 56.22 -82.86
CA GLU A 245 -66.38 55.56 -81.68
C GLU A 245 -65.79 54.15 -81.51
N LYS A 246 -65.66 53.38 -82.59
CA LYS A 246 -64.97 52.07 -82.55
C LYS A 246 -63.47 52.20 -82.31
N VAL A 247 -62.83 53.28 -82.79
CA VAL A 247 -61.42 53.57 -82.47
C VAL A 247 -61.26 53.99 -81.02
N SER A 248 -62.15 54.79 -80.44
CA SER A 248 -62.05 55.14 -79.01
C SER A 248 -62.35 53.96 -78.10
N GLU A 249 -63.39 53.16 -78.38
CA GLU A 249 -63.74 51.94 -77.66
C GLU A 249 -62.56 50.94 -77.65
N GLY A 250 -62.00 50.62 -78.82
CA GLY A 250 -60.83 49.72 -78.91
C GLY A 250 -59.55 50.29 -78.28
N VAL A 251 -59.40 51.61 -78.20
CA VAL A 251 -58.31 52.25 -77.43
C VAL A 251 -58.55 52.12 -75.92
N TYR A 252 -59.79 52.28 -75.42
CA TYR A 252 -60.11 52.07 -74.01
C TYR A 252 -59.96 50.59 -73.60
N GLU A 253 -60.41 49.65 -74.43
CA GLU A 253 -60.21 48.20 -74.20
C GLU A 253 -58.72 47.85 -74.15
N MET A 254 -57.92 48.31 -75.12
CA MET A 254 -56.49 48.02 -75.17
C MET A 254 -55.70 48.74 -74.07
N GLN A 255 -56.12 49.94 -73.65
CA GLN A 255 -55.58 50.63 -72.49
C GLN A 255 -55.85 49.85 -71.19
N GLY A 256 -57.09 49.35 -71.00
CA GLY A 256 -57.43 48.52 -69.84
C GLY A 256 -56.71 47.16 -69.82
N HIS A 257 -56.52 46.53 -71.00
CA HIS A 257 -55.69 45.33 -71.11
C HIS A 257 -54.20 45.60 -70.81
N LEU A 258 -53.67 46.76 -71.21
CA LEU A 258 -52.31 47.18 -70.87
C LEU A 258 -52.17 47.46 -69.36
N GLU A 259 -53.16 48.11 -68.75
CA GLU A 259 -53.18 48.43 -67.32
C GLU A 259 -53.28 47.17 -66.45
N MET A 260 -54.16 46.20 -66.81
CA MET A 260 -54.18 44.88 -66.17
C MET A 260 -52.84 44.12 -66.34
N ALA A 261 -52.23 44.16 -67.53
CA ALA A 261 -50.94 43.52 -67.75
C ALA A 261 -49.80 44.21 -66.96
N GLN A 262 -49.89 45.52 -66.70
CA GLN A 262 -48.96 46.25 -65.84
C GLN A 262 -49.15 45.91 -64.36
N GLU A 263 -50.40 45.75 -63.90
CA GLU A 263 -50.74 45.29 -62.54
C GLU A 263 -50.23 43.85 -62.31
N ASP A 264 -50.44 42.93 -63.28
CA ASP A 264 -49.92 41.56 -63.26
C ASP A 264 -48.38 41.52 -63.24
N ILE A 265 -47.71 42.36 -64.05
CA ILE A 265 -46.25 42.48 -64.03
C ILE A 265 -45.77 42.99 -62.66
N ALA A 266 -46.38 44.04 -62.11
CA ALA A 266 -46.01 44.59 -60.80
C ALA A 266 -46.23 43.57 -59.66
N MET A 267 -47.29 42.76 -59.74
CA MET A 267 -47.54 41.65 -58.81
C MET A 267 -46.47 40.56 -58.91
N LEU A 268 -46.09 40.16 -60.12
CA LEU A 268 -45.04 39.17 -60.36
C LEU A 268 -43.64 39.68 -59.98
N GLU A 269 -43.34 40.96 -60.18
CA GLU A 269 -42.11 41.59 -59.72
C GLU A 269 -42.05 41.65 -58.19
N ALA A 270 -43.15 42.04 -57.53
CA ALA A 270 -43.25 42.02 -56.06
C ALA A 270 -43.10 40.61 -55.48
N GLN A 271 -43.69 39.59 -56.14
CA GLN A 271 -43.53 38.19 -55.74
C GLN A 271 -42.10 37.70 -55.97
N LEU A 272 -41.48 38.03 -57.11
CA LEU A 272 -40.10 37.69 -57.43
C LEU A 272 -39.13 38.28 -56.38
N ASP A 273 -39.38 39.51 -55.93
CA ASP A 273 -38.57 40.15 -54.89
C ASP A 273 -38.88 39.67 -53.46
N SER A 274 -40.05 39.10 -53.17
CA SER A 274 -40.27 38.37 -51.91
C SER A 274 -39.55 37.03 -51.91
N GLU A 275 -39.62 36.27 -53.01
CA GLU A 275 -38.87 35.01 -53.17
C GLU A 275 -37.35 35.27 -53.15
N ARG A 276 -36.87 36.34 -53.79
CA ARG A 276 -35.45 36.75 -53.73
C ARG A 276 -34.99 37.01 -52.30
N LYS A 277 -35.82 37.64 -51.46
CA LYS A 277 -35.52 37.86 -50.03
C LYS A 277 -35.47 36.54 -49.27
N HIS A 278 -36.46 35.66 -49.44
CA HIS A 278 -36.44 34.33 -48.81
C HIS A 278 -35.25 33.47 -49.25
N VAL A 279 -34.82 33.55 -50.52
CA VAL A 279 -33.59 32.89 -50.98
C VAL A 279 -32.35 33.47 -50.29
N SER A 280 -32.28 34.79 -50.08
CA SER A 280 -31.19 35.42 -49.31
C SER A 280 -31.20 34.99 -47.84
N GLU A 281 -32.36 35.00 -47.18
CA GLU A 281 -32.52 34.53 -45.79
C GLU A 281 -32.11 33.06 -45.61
N LEU A 282 -32.40 32.23 -46.62
CA LEU A 282 -31.96 30.83 -46.66
C LEU A 282 -30.44 30.71 -46.92
N GLN A 283 -29.86 31.57 -47.76
CA GLN A 283 -28.41 31.62 -48.00
C GLN A 283 -27.64 32.03 -46.74
N ASP A 284 -28.04 33.12 -46.07
CA ASP A 284 -27.45 33.58 -44.80
C ASP A 284 -27.51 32.48 -43.73
N ARG A 285 -28.64 31.76 -43.68
CA ARG A 285 -28.86 30.64 -42.75
C ARG A 285 -28.02 29.41 -43.10
N ILE A 286 -27.80 29.12 -44.38
CA ILE A 286 -26.88 28.06 -44.84
C ILE A 286 -25.43 28.44 -44.52
N GLU A 287 -25.02 29.68 -44.77
CA GLU A 287 -23.67 30.16 -44.43
C GLU A 287 -23.42 30.06 -42.92
N LYS A 288 -24.39 30.47 -42.09
CA LYS A 288 -24.30 30.28 -40.65
C LYS A 288 -24.14 28.81 -40.26
N TYR A 289 -24.98 27.91 -40.77
CA TYR A 289 -24.84 26.48 -40.49
C TYR A 289 -23.50 25.91 -40.98
N ASN A 290 -22.95 26.41 -42.10
CA ASN A 290 -21.62 26.03 -42.56
C ASN A 290 -20.53 26.50 -41.59
N THR A 291 -20.63 27.72 -41.04
CA THR A 291 -19.69 28.19 -40.00
C THR A 291 -19.79 27.40 -38.70
N ASP A 292 -21.02 27.05 -38.27
CA ASP A 292 -21.26 26.20 -37.10
C ASP A 292 -20.68 24.78 -37.32
N VAL A 293 -20.80 24.22 -38.53
CA VAL A 293 -20.23 22.91 -38.91
C VAL A 293 -18.70 22.97 -38.93
N VAL A 294 -18.08 23.97 -39.57
CA VAL A 294 -16.61 24.11 -39.60
C VAL A 294 -16.02 24.29 -38.20
N ALA A 295 -16.70 25.02 -37.31
CA ALA A 295 -16.30 25.13 -35.91
C ALA A 295 -16.38 23.77 -35.19
N ARG A 296 -17.46 22.99 -35.42
CA ARG A 296 -17.63 21.64 -34.85
C ARG A 296 -16.62 20.63 -35.40
N ASP A 297 -16.27 20.70 -36.68
CA ASP A 297 -15.22 19.86 -37.28
C ASP A 297 -13.84 20.18 -36.68
N LEU A 298 -13.56 21.45 -36.38
CA LEU A 298 -12.34 21.86 -35.67
C LEU A 298 -12.33 21.36 -34.21
N GLU A 299 -13.42 21.56 -33.46
CA GLU A 299 -13.59 21.01 -32.10
C GLU A 299 -13.40 19.48 -32.09
N LEU A 300 -13.90 18.76 -33.11
CA LEU A 300 -13.74 17.32 -33.27
C LEU A 300 -12.30 16.91 -33.58
N VAL A 301 -11.55 17.70 -34.36
CA VAL A 301 -10.12 17.45 -34.63
C VAL A 301 -9.28 17.68 -33.37
N GLU A 302 -9.53 18.77 -32.65
CA GLU A 302 -8.86 19.07 -31.38
C GLU A 302 -9.13 17.98 -30.33
N LEU A 303 -10.40 17.65 -30.08
CA LEU A 303 -10.80 16.59 -29.14
C LEU A 303 -10.23 15.22 -29.55
N LYS A 304 -10.17 14.92 -30.85
CA LYS A 304 -9.53 13.70 -31.35
C LYS A 304 -8.03 13.70 -31.09
N SER A 305 -7.33 14.82 -31.25
CA SER A 305 -5.90 14.91 -30.94
C SER A 305 -5.63 14.69 -29.44
N ALA A 306 -6.38 15.37 -28.57
CA ALA A 306 -6.30 15.20 -27.12
C ALA A 306 -6.64 13.77 -26.67
N PHE A 307 -7.58 13.09 -27.34
CA PHE A 307 -7.88 11.67 -27.09
C PHE A 307 -6.68 10.76 -27.43
N HIS A 308 -5.98 11.01 -28.54
CA HIS A 308 -4.81 10.19 -28.91
C HIS A 308 -3.63 10.47 -27.97
N GLU A 309 -3.40 11.73 -27.58
CA GLU A 309 -2.38 12.08 -26.59
C GLU A 309 -2.66 11.43 -25.23
N ALA A 310 -3.89 11.49 -24.72
CA ALA A 310 -4.29 10.80 -23.49
C ALA A 310 -4.15 9.27 -23.62
N GLN A 311 -4.49 8.69 -24.78
CA GLN A 311 -4.32 7.26 -25.04
C GLN A 311 -2.83 6.85 -25.04
N GLU A 312 -1.94 7.69 -25.57
CA GLU A 312 -0.49 7.47 -25.53
C GLU A 312 0.06 7.60 -24.11
N GLN A 313 -0.35 8.63 -23.34
CA GLN A 313 0.00 8.79 -21.93
C GLN A 313 -0.43 7.58 -21.08
N PHE A 314 -1.66 7.09 -21.24
CA PHE A 314 -2.13 5.87 -20.56
C PHE A 314 -1.36 4.61 -21.01
N SER A 315 -0.85 4.56 -22.25
CA SER A 315 0.00 3.45 -22.70
C SER A 315 1.38 3.49 -22.06
N LEU A 316 1.97 4.68 -21.91
CA LEU A 316 3.27 4.89 -21.25
C LEU A 316 3.19 4.61 -19.75
N GLU A 317 2.17 5.12 -19.06
CA GLU A 317 1.93 4.84 -17.63
C GLU A 317 1.71 3.34 -17.38
N LYS A 318 0.96 2.66 -18.26
CA LYS A 318 0.77 1.21 -18.20
C LYS A 318 2.07 0.43 -18.39
N GLU A 319 2.98 0.90 -19.25
CA GLU A 319 4.28 0.27 -19.45
C GLU A 319 5.21 0.47 -18.24
N ASP A 320 5.26 1.68 -17.67
CA ASP A 320 6.01 1.96 -16.44
C ASP A 320 5.48 1.15 -15.25
N LEU A 321 4.15 1.07 -15.06
CA LEU A 321 3.53 0.22 -14.05
C LEU A 321 3.87 -1.27 -14.28
N HIS A 322 3.93 -1.74 -15.52
CA HIS A 322 4.35 -3.11 -15.83
C HIS A 322 5.83 -3.36 -15.50
N VAL A 323 6.72 -2.39 -15.73
CA VAL A 323 8.13 -2.45 -15.32
C VAL A 323 8.26 -2.45 -13.79
N HIS A 324 7.51 -1.60 -13.08
CA HIS A 324 7.46 -1.56 -11.62
C HIS A 324 6.94 -2.88 -11.03
N ILE A 325 5.85 -3.46 -11.56
CA ILE A 325 5.33 -4.77 -11.15
C ILE A 325 6.38 -5.87 -11.39
N SER A 326 7.05 -5.86 -12.55
CA SER A 326 8.10 -6.84 -12.87
C SER A 326 9.30 -6.73 -11.91
N SER A 327 9.71 -5.50 -11.57
CA SER A 327 10.76 -5.22 -10.58
C SER A 327 10.37 -5.67 -9.18
N LEU A 328 9.13 -5.39 -8.74
CA LEU A 328 8.62 -5.84 -7.45
C LEU A 328 8.55 -7.37 -7.35
N TYR A 329 8.16 -8.06 -8.44
CA TYR A 329 8.14 -9.52 -8.49
C TYR A 329 9.56 -10.13 -8.36
N VAL A 330 10.56 -9.56 -9.05
CA VAL A 330 11.96 -9.97 -8.88
C VAL A 330 12.42 -9.74 -7.43
N ASN A 331 12.14 -8.57 -6.86
CA ASN A 331 12.47 -8.27 -5.46
C ASN A 331 11.77 -9.21 -4.46
N GLN A 332 10.53 -9.62 -4.73
CA GLN A 332 9.82 -10.63 -3.94
C GLN A 332 10.59 -11.96 -3.95
N THR A 333 10.96 -12.50 -5.12
CA THR A 333 11.70 -13.79 -5.19
C THR A 333 13.07 -13.73 -4.51
N ILE A 334 13.73 -12.57 -4.51
CA ILE A 334 15.01 -12.34 -3.79
C ILE A 334 14.78 -12.31 -2.26
N LEU A 335 13.65 -11.79 -1.79
CA LEU A 335 13.29 -11.80 -0.37
C LEU A 335 12.84 -13.19 0.10
N GLU A 336 12.12 -13.93 -0.73
CA GLU A 336 11.67 -15.31 -0.47
C GLU A 336 12.87 -16.27 -0.36
N THR A 337 13.74 -16.31 -1.37
CA THR A 337 14.98 -17.14 -1.33
C THR A 337 15.90 -16.76 -0.16
N ARG A 338 15.98 -15.47 0.21
CA ARG A 338 16.74 -15.04 1.39
C ARG A 338 16.05 -15.42 2.70
N LEU A 339 14.73 -15.58 2.74
CA LEU A 339 14.01 -16.12 3.89
C LEU A 339 14.30 -17.61 4.06
N GLU A 340 14.22 -18.41 2.98
CA GLU A 340 14.59 -19.83 2.96
C GLU A 340 16.04 -20.05 3.45
N GLU A 341 16.97 -19.20 3.02
CA GLU A 341 18.35 -19.18 3.54
C GLU A 341 18.43 -18.99 5.06
N TRP A 342 17.60 -18.12 5.63
CA TRP A 342 17.59 -17.85 7.08
C TRP A 342 16.86 -18.94 7.87
N GLU A 343 15.80 -19.54 7.32
CA GLU A 343 15.14 -20.71 7.91
C GLU A 343 16.09 -21.91 7.97
N LEU A 344 16.88 -22.15 6.92
CA LEU A 344 17.90 -23.20 6.91
C LEU A 344 19.01 -22.93 7.93
N LYS A 345 19.49 -21.67 8.03
CA LYS A 345 20.50 -21.28 9.05
C LYS A 345 19.96 -21.42 10.47
N TYR A 346 18.70 -21.03 10.72
CA TYR A 346 18.02 -21.20 12.00
C TYR A 346 17.92 -22.69 12.36
N LYS A 347 17.45 -23.53 11.44
CA LYS A 347 17.32 -24.98 11.66
C LYS A 347 18.67 -25.65 11.95
N ASN A 348 19.73 -25.30 11.22
CA ASN A 348 21.06 -25.82 11.49
C ASN A 348 21.56 -25.43 12.91
N LEU A 349 21.30 -24.19 13.35
CA LEU A 349 21.61 -23.76 14.72
C LEU A 349 20.76 -24.46 15.78
N GLU A 350 19.48 -24.75 15.49
CA GLU A 350 18.61 -25.53 16.38
C GLU A 350 19.13 -26.98 16.52
N ASP A 351 19.50 -27.61 15.40
CA ASP A 351 20.08 -28.95 15.37
C ASP A 351 21.45 -28.99 16.10
N GLU A 352 22.31 -27.98 15.93
CA GLU A 352 23.56 -27.82 16.70
C GLU A 352 23.29 -27.69 18.21
N VAL A 353 22.33 -26.85 18.62
CA VAL A 353 21.95 -26.69 20.04
C VAL A 353 21.44 -28.02 20.61
N ARG A 354 20.62 -28.77 19.85
CA ARG A 354 20.09 -30.08 20.26
C ARG A 354 21.21 -31.12 20.42
N GLN A 355 22.21 -31.10 19.53
CA GLN A 355 23.41 -31.94 19.67
C GLN A 355 24.20 -31.57 20.92
N ARG A 356 24.50 -30.29 21.14
CA ARG A 356 25.24 -29.83 22.35
C ARG A 356 24.54 -30.16 23.66
N GLN A 357 23.19 -30.14 23.68
CA GLN A 357 22.42 -30.60 24.83
C GLN A 357 22.57 -32.11 25.07
N THR A 358 22.62 -32.91 24.00
CA THR A 358 22.86 -34.35 24.07
C THR A 358 24.28 -34.65 24.57
N ASP A 359 25.30 -34.01 23.99
CA ASP A 359 26.71 -34.13 24.40
C ASP A 359 26.88 -33.76 25.90
N LYS A 360 26.20 -32.70 26.34
CA LYS A 360 26.19 -32.25 27.75
C LYS A 360 25.60 -33.32 28.68
N LEU A 361 24.46 -33.91 28.33
CA LEU A 361 23.83 -34.95 29.14
C LEU A 361 24.68 -36.23 29.20
N GLU A 362 25.39 -36.58 28.12
CA GLU A 362 26.33 -37.70 28.14
C GLU A 362 27.56 -37.40 29.01
N MET A 363 28.13 -36.19 28.93
CA MET A 363 29.22 -35.76 29.83
C MET A 363 28.79 -35.73 31.30
N GLU A 364 27.60 -35.20 31.62
CA GLU A 364 27.06 -35.20 32.98
C GLU A 364 26.84 -36.63 33.52
N LYS A 365 26.32 -37.55 32.69
CA LYS A 365 26.22 -38.97 33.03
C LYS A 365 27.58 -39.60 33.31
N MET A 366 28.57 -39.38 32.44
CA MET A 366 29.93 -39.90 32.60
C MET A 366 30.62 -39.35 33.86
N HIS A 367 30.38 -38.09 34.21
CA HIS A 367 30.88 -37.51 35.47
C HIS A 367 30.22 -38.11 36.71
N VAL A 368 28.90 -38.34 36.70
CA VAL A 368 28.20 -39.03 37.80
C VAL A 368 28.71 -40.47 37.97
N GLU A 369 28.92 -41.20 36.87
CA GLU A 369 29.50 -42.55 36.92
C GLU A 369 30.93 -42.56 37.51
N GLN A 370 31.77 -41.59 37.14
CA GLN A 370 33.10 -41.40 37.73
C GLN A 370 33.04 -41.03 39.22
N GLU A 371 32.14 -40.13 39.62
CA GLU A 371 31.96 -39.74 41.02
C GLU A 371 31.50 -40.92 41.88
N MET A 372 30.55 -41.73 41.40
CA MET A 372 30.11 -42.95 42.08
C MET A 372 31.24 -43.97 42.26
N VAL A 373 32.11 -44.16 41.26
CA VAL A 373 33.29 -45.03 41.37
C VAL A 373 34.26 -44.49 42.43
N LEU A 374 34.62 -43.21 42.37
CA LEU A 374 35.54 -42.59 43.34
C LEU A 374 34.97 -42.60 44.76
N GLN A 375 33.67 -42.36 44.94
CA GLN A 375 32.99 -42.46 46.23
C GLN A 375 32.99 -43.90 46.77
N GLY A 376 32.87 -44.91 45.88
CA GLY A 376 33.06 -46.32 46.21
C GLY A 376 34.48 -46.64 46.67
N GLU A 377 35.50 -46.14 45.96
CA GLU A 377 36.91 -46.32 46.34
C GLU A 377 37.24 -45.65 47.68
N ILE A 378 36.79 -44.42 47.89
CA ILE A 378 36.93 -43.70 49.17
C ILE A 378 36.26 -44.50 50.31
N SER A 379 35.10 -45.12 50.05
CA SER A 379 34.40 -45.93 51.04
C SER A 379 35.15 -47.23 51.37
N ARG A 380 35.70 -47.91 50.35
CA ARG A 380 36.59 -49.07 50.52
C ARG A 380 37.84 -48.72 51.33
N LEU A 381 38.55 -47.66 50.96
CA LEU A 381 39.77 -47.22 51.64
C LEU A 381 39.52 -46.80 53.11
N LYS A 382 38.34 -46.25 53.43
CA LYS A 382 37.93 -45.98 54.83
C LYS A 382 37.79 -47.26 55.65
N VAL A 383 37.26 -48.34 55.08
CA VAL A 383 37.16 -49.65 55.75
C VAL A 383 38.55 -50.27 55.93
N GLU A 384 39.38 -50.31 54.88
CA GLU A 384 40.77 -50.80 54.95
C GLU A 384 41.59 -50.04 56.01
N LEU A 385 41.41 -48.71 56.12
CA LEU A 385 42.07 -47.87 57.13
C LEU A 385 41.59 -48.19 58.56
N ALA A 386 40.28 -48.40 58.76
CA ALA A 386 39.73 -48.79 60.05
C ALA A 386 40.17 -50.21 60.47
N GLU A 387 40.38 -51.12 59.52
CA GLU A 387 40.97 -52.44 59.75
C GLU A 387 42.44 -52.35 60.16
N ARG A 388 43.25 -51.54 59.45
CA ARG A 388 44.64 -51.29 59.84
C ARG A 388 44.74 -50.61 61.20
N GLY A 389 43.83 -49.69 61.52
CA GLY A 389 43.73 -49.07 62.85
C GLY A 389 43.52 -50.12 63.96
N ARG A 390 42.52 -50.99 63.80
CA ARG A 390 42.27 -52.12 64.73
C ARG A 390 43.47 -53.07 64.85
N HIS A 391 44.21 -53.30 63.78
CA HIS A 391 45.42 -54.12 63.81
C HIS A 391 46.57 -53.45 64.57
N VAL A 392 46.82 -52.15 64.34
CA VAL A 392 47.82 -51.37 65.10
C VAL A 392 47.48 -51.32 66.59
N GLU A 393 46.21 -51.13 66.95
CA GLU A 393 45.76 -51.22 68.34
C GLU A 393 46.06 -52.58 68.98
N ALA A 394 45.85 -53.69 68.26
CA ALA A 394 46.12 -55.03 68.76
C ALA A 394 47.62 -55.24 68.98
N VAL A 395 48.46 -54.83 68.01
CA VAL A 395 49.92 -54.90 68.11
C VAL A 395 50.44 -54.03 69.26
N ASN A 396 49.88 -52.84 69.50
CA ASN A 396 50.26 -52.02 70.65
C ASN A 396 49.93 -52.71 71.99
N LYS A 397 48.71 -53.26 72.11
CA LYS A 397 48.27 -54.02 73.29
C LYS A 397 49.17 -55.25 73.55
N ASP A 398 49.76 -55.85 72.52
CA ASP A 398 50.74 -56.93 72.69
C ASP A 398 52.15 -56.41 73.02
N PHE A 399 52.59 -55.31 72.42
CA PHE A 399 53.83 -54.63 72.80
C PHE A 399 53.83 -54.22 74.28
N ASP A 400 52.72 -53.66 74.79
CA ASP A 400 52.57 -53.31 76.20
C ASP A 400 52.69 -54.53 77.12
N LYS A 401 52.14 -55.70 76.72
CA LYS A 401 52.32 -56.97 77.46
C LYS A 401 53.78 -57.44 77.44
N PHE A 402 54.49 -57.29 76.32
CA PHE A 402 55.92 -57.65 76.24
C PHE A 402 56.79 -56.71 77.06
N LYS A 403 56.47 -55.41 77.08
CA LYS A 403 57.14 -54.42 77.94
C LYS A 403 56.98 -54.77 79.42
N LEU A 404 55.75 -55.02 79.88
CA LEU A 404 55.49 -55.43 81.27
C LEU A 404 56.24 -56.73 81.65
N LYS A 405 56.35 -57.70 80.74
CA LYS A 405 57.17 -58.92 80.96
C LYS A 405 58.66 -58.61 81.06
N TYR A 406 59.17 -57.70 80.23
CA TYR A 406 60.56 -57.26 80.28
C TYR A 406 60.88 -56.53 81.59
N ASP A 407 60.02 -55.59 82.00
CA ASP A 407 60.17 -54.83 83.25
C ASP A 407 60.15 -55.78 84.47
N MET A 408 59.30 -56.81 84.44
CA MET A 408 59.25 -57.88 85.47
C MET A 408 60.53 -58.73 85.51
N LEU A 409 61.01 -59.22 84.36
CA LEU A 409 62.25 -60.00 84.27
C LEU A 409 63.49 -59.20 84.68
N MET A 410 63.51 -57.89 84.41
CA MET A 410 64.57 -56.99 84.88
C MET A 410 64.59 -56.88 86.40
N ALA A 411 63.41 -56.78 87.04
CA ALA A 411 63.31 -56.78 88.50
C ALA A 411 63.77 -58.12 89.13
N GLU A 412 63.37 -59.26 88.56
CA GLU A 412 63.85 -60.60 88.99
C GLU A 412 65.38 -60.71 88.87
N LYS A 413 65.94 -60.27 87.73
CA LYS A 413 67.39 -60.25 87.47
C LYS A 413 68.13 -59.37 88.47
N ASP A 414 67.59 -58.21 88.86
CA ASP A 414 68.23 -57.34 89.85
C ASP A 414 68.05 -57.82 91.30
N GLU A 415 66.97 -58.53 91.63
CA GLU A 415 66.86 -59.27 92.90
C GLU A 415 67.88 -60.42 92.99
N LEU A 416 68.11 -61.15 91.89
CA LEU A 416 69.15 -62.17 91.80
C LEU A 416 70.56 -61.57 91.89
N ASN A 417 70.83 -60.42 91.27
CA ASN A 417 72.09 -59.71 91.43
C ASN A 417 72.34 -59.30 92.89
N ALA A 418 71.32 -58.81 93.59
CA ALA A 418 71.43 -58.48 95.01
C ALA A 418 71.74 -59.73 95.88
N LYS A 419 71.10 -60.88 95.59
CA LYS A 419 71.40 -62.17 96.22
C LYS A 419 72.84 -62.63 95.94
N VAL A 420 73.32 -62.49 94.71
CA VAL A 420 74.70 -62.82 94.33
C VAL A 420 75.72 -61.93 95.04
N HIS A 421 75.51 -60.62 95.10
CA HIS A 421 76.40 -59.70 95.83
C HIS A 421 76.42 -59.99 97.34
N ASN A 422 75.28 -60.35 97.94
CA ASN A 422 75.20 -60.76 99.35
C ASN A 422 75.99 -62.06 99.58
N LEU A 423 75.78 -63.10 98.75
CA LEU A 423 76.55 -64.34 98.84
C LEU A 423 78.06 -64.11 98.64
N MET A 424 78.43 -63.25 97.68
CA MET A 424 79.83 -62.87 97.44
C MET A 424 80.47 -62.19 98.66
N ALA A 425 79.76 -61.25 99.31
CA ALA A 425 80.24 -60.62 100.55
C ALA A 425 80.40 -61.63 101.71
N ASN A 426 79.47 -62.60 101.84
CA ASN A 426 79.59 -63.68 102.82
C ASN A 426 80.74 -64.63 102.53
N VAL A 427 81.05 -64.92 101.25
CA VAL A 427 82.23 -65.70 100.86
C VAL A 427 83.50 -64.93 101.19
N SER A 428 83.63 -63.67 100.79
CA SER A 428 84.81 -62.85 101.14
C SER A 428 85.05 -62.78 102.65
N CYS A 429 83.99 -62.61 103.45
CA CYS A 429 84.06 -62.63 104.92
C CYS A 429 84.58 -63.97 105.48
N ARG A 430 84.15 -65.10 104.89
CA ARG A 430 84.67 -66.43 105.25
C ARG A 430 86.10 -66.65 104.77
N ASP A 431 86.46 -66.16 103.60
CA ASP A 431 87.82 -66.23 103.08
C ASP A 431 88.79 -65.41 103.95
N ASP A 432 88.35 -64.25 104.47
CA ASP A 432 89.11 -63.48 105.47
C ASP A 432 89.24 -64.23 106.81
N GLN A 433 88.17 -64.89 107.29
CA GLN A 433 88.25 -65.74 108.49
C GLN A 433 89.19 -66.94 108.28
N ILE A 434 89.18 -67.57 107.09
CA ILE A 434 90.10 -68.65 106.74
C ILE A 434 91.55 -68.12 106.68
N ARG A 435 91.76 -66.96 106.06
CA ARG A 435 93.07 -66.26 105.98
C ARG A 435 93.65 -65.98 107.37
N GLU A 436 92.80 -65.57 108.32
CA GLU A 436 93.15 -65.40 109.73
C GLU A 436 93.48 -66.75 110.41
N MET A 437 92.63 -67.76 110.27
CA MET A 437 92.85 -69.11 110.81
C MET A 437 94.14 -69.75 110.29
N GLU A 438 94.44 -69.64 109.00
CA GLU A 438 95.72 -70.06 108.43
C GLU A 438 96.89 -69.25 109.03
N GLY A 439 96.71 -67.97 109.30
CA GLY A 439 97.69 -67.13 109.99
C GLY A 439 97.95 -67.57 111.44
N HIS A 440 96.93 -68.08 112.14
CA HIS A 440 97.10 -68.76 113.43
C HIS A 440 97.81 -70.10 113.29
N LEU A 441 97.40 -70.94 112.33
CA LEU A 441 98.04 -72.24 112.08
C LEU A 441 99.52 -72.09 111.69
N ARG A 442 99.88 -71.14 110.82
CA ARG A 442 101.28 -70.87 110.45
C ARG A 442 102.13 -70.49 111.67
N ARG A 443 101.63 -69.62 112.55
CA ARG A 443 102.30 -69.27 113.82
C ARG A 443 102.49 -70.49 114.74
N LEU A 444 101.44 -71.30 114.91
CA LEU A 444 101.52 -72.51 115.73
C LEU A 444 102.52 -73.54 115.17
N HIS A 445 102.62 -73.66 113.83
CA HIS A 445 103.62 -74.52 113.21
C HIS A 445 105.04 -74.01 113.46
N THR A 446 105.31 -72.71 113.32
CA THR A 446 106.64 -72.16 113.65
C THR A 446 106.98 -72.30 115.14
N GLU A 447 106.00 -72.10 116.03
CA GLU A 447 106.18 -72.32 117.47
C GLU A 447 106.49 -73.81 117.79
N HIS A 448 105.86 -74.74 117.08
CA HIS A 448 106.17 -76.17 117.19
C HIS A 448 107.53 -76.55 116.60
N GLU A 449 107.95 -75.94 115.47
CA GLU A 449 109.29 -76.15 114.89
C GLU A 449 110.39 -75.63 115.82
N ASP A 450 110.21 -74.43 116.40
CA ASP A 450 111.10 -73.87 117.42
C ASP A 450 111.16 -74.74 118.70
N LEU A 451 110.00 -75.23 119.17
CA LEU A 451 109.93 -76.16 120.32
C LEU A 451 110.62 -77.49 120.01
N ILE A 452 110.50 -78.02 118.79
CA ILE A 452 111.20 -79.23 118.36
C ILE A 452 112.71 -78.96 118.37
N ALA A 453 113.19 -77.90 117.72
CA ALA A 453 114.61 -77.53 117.68
C ALA A 453 115.20 -77.28 119.08
N GLY A 454 114.44 -76.64 119.98
CA GLY A 454 114.77 -76.50 121.39
C GLY A 454 114.87 -77.86 122.11
N SER A 455 113.90 -78.75 121.90
CA SER A 455 113.92 -80.11 122.46
C SER A 455 115.08 -80.95 121.95
N GLU A 456 115.49 -80.78 120.69
CA GLU A 456 116.64 -81.47 120.09
C GLU A 456 117.95 -80.97 120.69
N SER A 457 118.04 -79.66 120.93
CA SER A 457 119.20 -79.03 121.55
C SER A 457 119.34 -79.47 123.02
N ALA A 458 118.23 -79.54 123.76
CA ALA A 458 118.19 -80.11 125.11
C ALA A 458 118.54 -81.61 125.12
N ARG A 459 118.10 -82.38 124.12
CA ARG A 459 118.41 -83.81 123.95
C ARG A 459 119.91 -84.04 123.71
N LYS A 460 120.53 -83.25 122.82
CA LYS A 460 121.98 -83.25 122.58
C LYS A 460 122.77 -82.96 123.86
N LEU A 461 122.35 -81.96 124.65
CA LEU A 461 122.95 -81.65 125.95
C LEU A 461 122.79 -82.81 126.95
N VAL A 462 121.63 -83.47 126.99
CA VAL A 462 121.41 -84.66 127.83
C VAL A 462 122.29 -85.82 127.42
N ASP A 463 122.51 -86.04 126.12
CA ASP A 463 123.37 -87.12 125.61
C ASP A 463 124.87 -86.82 125.84
N GLU A 464 125.29 -85.55 125.72
CA GLU A 464 126.61 -85.07 126.15
C GLU A 464 126.84 -85.27 127.65
N LEU A 465 125.84 -84.96 128.48
CA LEU A 465 125.88 -85.19 129.93
C LEU A 465 125.92 -86.70 130.29
N LYS A 466 125.21 -87.57 129.54
CA LYS A 466 125.34 -89.03 129.71
C LYS A 466 126.76 -89.50 129.41
N LEU A 467 127.33 -89.08 128.28
CA LEU A 467 128.68 -89.45 127.88
C LEU A 467 129.71 -88.96 128.92
N ARG A 468 129.52 -87.75 129.47
CA ARG A 468 130.35 -87.25 130.58
C ARG A 468 130.16 -88.03 131.89
N VAL A 469 128.96 -88.55 132.16
CA VAL A 469 128.72 -89.47 133.29
C VAL A 469 129.40 -90.83 133.06
N GLU A 470 129.42 -91.34 131.83
CA GLU A 470 130.15 -92.57 131.46
C GLU A 470 131.67 -92.38 131.62
N GLU A 471 132.25 -91.27 131.14
CA GLU A 471 133.66 -90.92 131.38
C GLU A 471 134.01 -90.84 132.88
N LEU A 472 133.15 -90.21 133.68
CA LEU A 472 133.34 -90.11 135.13
C LEU A 472 133.17 -91.48 135.81
N GLN A 473 132.30 -92.35 135.29
CA GLN A 473 132.09 -93.70 135.80
C GLN A 473 133.28 -94.62 135.48
N GLU A 474 133.89 -94.49 134.30
CA GLU A 474 135.16 -95.11 133.93
C GLU A 474 136.29 -94.66 134.86
N GLU A 475 136.46 -93.35 135.08
CA GLU A 475 137.50 -92.83 135.99
C GLU A 475 137.26 -93.26 137.45
N VAL A 476 136.01 -93.30 137.93
CA VAL A 476 135.66 -93.87 139.24
C VAL A 476 136.01 -95.36 139.32
N ASN A 477 135.83 -96.12 138.25
CA ASN A 477 136.23 -97.53 138.21
C ASN A 477 137.76 -97.68 138.16
N ARG A 478 138.47 -96.82 137.43
CA ARG A 478 139.94 -96.77 137.42
C ARG A 478 140.51 -96.42 138.81
N GLN A 479 139.90 -95.47 139.51
CA GLN A 479 140.24 -95.16 140.91
C GLN A 479 139.93 -96.31 141.87
N ARG A 480 138.82 -97.04 141.65
CA ARG A 480 138.48 -98.25 142.42
C ARG A 480 139.56 -99.32 142.31
N VAL A 481 140.14 -99.52 141.12
CA VAL A 481 141.27 -100.45 140.89
C VAL A 481 142.53 -99.98 141.62
N VAL A 482 142.92 -98.71 141.47
CA VAL A 482 144.09 -98.16 142.19
C VAL A 482 143.93 -98.29 143.72
N ILE A 483 142.70 -98.16 144.24
CA ILE A 483 142.39 -98.38 145.65
C ILE A 483 142.45 -99.86 146.06
N SER A 484 142.05 -100.81 145.18
CA SER A 484 142.20 -102.25 145.49
C SER A 484 143.66 -102.68 145.49
N ASP A 485 144.46 -102.15 144.56
CA ASP A 485 145.87 -102.51 144.39
C ASP A 485 146.69 -101.98 145.57
N GLY A 486 146.55 -100.69 145.89
CA GLY A 486 147.14 -100.08 147.09
C GLY A 486 146.55 -100.57 148.43
N ALA A 487 145.52 -101.43 148.39
CA ALA A 487 145.06 -102.20 149.54
C ALA A 487 145.66 -103.63 149.57
N GLU A 488 146.00 -104.22 148.43
CA GLU A 488 146.74 -105.49 148.37
C GLU A 488 148.22 -105.30 148.72
N GLU A 489 148.87 -104.20 148.29
CA GLU A 489 150.22 -103.84 148.75
C GLU A 489 150.31 -103.76 150.27
N LYS A 490 149.27 -103.23 150.93
CA LYS A 490 149.16 -103.17 152.40
C LYS A 490 148.95 -104.56 153.01
N ARG A 491 148.21 -105.47 152.34
CA ARG A 491 148.07 -106.87 152.76
C ARG A 491 149.39 -107.64 152.59
N GLU A 492 150.16 -107.37 151.54
CA GLU A 492 151.50 -107.93 151.33
C GLU A 492 152.48 -107.46 152.41
N ALA A 493 152.51 -106.16 152.71
CA ALA A 493 153.32 -105.60 153.80
C ALA A 493 153.00 -106.23 155.17
N ILE A 494 151.72 -106.52 155.45
CA ILE A 494 151.30 -107.24 156.66
C ILE A 494 151.79 -108.69 156.63
N ARG A 495 151.68 -109.39 155.49
CA ARG A 495 152.15 -110.78 155.33
C ARG A 495 153.67 -110.89 155.52
N GLN A 496 154.45 -109.94 154.99
CA GLN A 496 155.89 -109.79 155.24
C GLN A 496 156.19 -109.60 156.73
N LEU A 497 155.45 -108.72 157.42
CA LEU A 497 155.65 -108.43 158.84
C LEU A 497 155.42 -109.66 159.72
N CYS A 498 154.35 -110.42 159.46
CA CYS A 498 154.04 -111.66 160.17
C CYS A 498 155.17 -112.71 160.03
N PHE A 499 155.75 -112.83 158.83
CA PHE A 499 156.86 -113.78 158.58
C PHE A 499 158.10 -113.47 159.42
N SER A 500 158.39 -112.17 159.65
CA SER A 500 159.49 -111.76 160.54
C SER A 500 159.22 -112.09 162.01
N LEU A 501 157.96 -111.99 162.45
CA LEU A 501 157.55 -112.18 163.85
C LEU A 501 157.73 -113.62 164.34
N ASP A 502 157.32 -114.61 163.53
CA ASP A 502 157.49 -116.02 163.92
C ASP A 502 158.97 -116.48 163.89
N HIS A 503 159.83 -115.82 163.09
CA HIS A 503 161.28 -116.09 163.12
C HIS A 503 161.90 -115.71 164.48
N TYR A 504 161.55 -114.56 165.06
CA TYR A 504 161.98 -114.18 166.42
C TYR A 504 161.40 -115.13 167.48
N ARG A 505 160.18 -115.63 167.25
CA ARG A 505 159.47 -116.55 168.16
C ARG A 505 160.10 -117.94 168.23
N SER A 506 160.82 -118.36 167.17
CA SER A 506 161.58 -119.61 167.16
C SER A 506 162.84 -119.52 168.03
N GLY A 507 163.70 -118.53 167.78
CA GLY A 507 165.00 -118.40 168.46
C GLY A 507 164.91 -118.25 169.98
N TYR A 508 163.84 -117.65 170.51
CA TYR A 508 163.63 -117.52 171.94
C TYR A 508 163.43 -118.87 172.66
N LYS A 509 162.93 -119.92 171.97
CA LYS A 509 162.72 -121.25 172.58
C LYS A 509 164.02 -122.06 172.73
N GLU A 510 164.96 -121.90 171.80
CA GLU A 510 166.22 -122.65 171.79
C GLU A 510 167.14 -122.21 172.93
N LEU A 511 167.12 -120.91 173.25
CA LEU A 511 167.89 -120.31 174.35
C LEU A 511 167.51 -120.87 175.74
N CYS A 512 166.32 -121.46 175.90
CA CYS A 512 165.88 -122.10 177.14
C CYS A 512 166.46 -123.51 177.39
N GLN A 513 167.18 -124.12 176.44
CA GLN A 513 167.67 -125.51 176.58
C GLN A 513 169.17 -125.65 176.91
N ALA A 514 169.94 -124.56 176.89
CA ALA A 514 171.41 -124.65 176.78
C ALA A 514 172.21 -124.94 178.06
N PHE A 515 171.70 -124.63 179.27
CA PHE A 515 172.51 -124.71 180.50
C PHE A 515 171.77 -125.30 181.71
N GLY A 516 172.24 -126.46 182.18
CA GLY A 516 171.69 -127.18 183.33
C GLY A 516 172.58 -128.29 183.89
N GLY A 517 173.74 -127.93 184.44
CA GLY A 517 174.58 -128.84 185.25
C GLY A 517 176.09 -128.80 184.88
N HIS A 518 177.03 -128.91 185.81
CA HIS A 518 176.96 -129.02 187.28
C HIS A 518 178.23 -128.34 187.88
N LYS A 519 178.24 -127.85 189.12
CA LYS A 519 177.97 -128.62 190.35
C LYS A 519 177.52 -127.75 191.52
N TRP A 520 176.91 -128.41 192.51
CA TRP A 520 176.86 -128.04 193.93
C TRP A 520 178.04 -127.14 194.38
N ARG A 521 177.72 -126.01 195.03
CA ARG A 521 178.39 -124.68 195.07
C ARG A 521 177.76 -123.70 194.04
N ALA A 522 176.79 -122.87 194.40
CA ALA A 522 176.22 -122.61 195.74
C ALA A 522 174.73 -122.20 195.69
N LEU A 523 174.20 -121.72 196.83
CA LEU A 523 172.78 -121.44 197.12
C LEU A 523 172.32 -120.02 196.70
N ALA A 524 171.02 -119.75 196.91
CA ALA A 524 170.28 -118.47 196.77
C ALA A 524 169.84 -118.08 195.35
N ALA A 525 168.69 -117.41 195.14
CA ALA A 525 167.49 -117.22 195.99
C ALA A 525 166.30 -116.69 195.14
N ALA A 526 165.08 -116.82 195.70
CA ALA A 526 163.79 -116.26 195.23
C ALA A 526 163.33 -116.71 193.82
#